data_AF-A0A0C2CWK1-F1
#
_entry.id   AF-A0A0C2CWK1-F1
#
_cell.length_a   1.000
_cell.length_b   1.000
_cell.length_c   1.000
_cell.angle_alpha   90.00
_cell.angle_beta   90.00
_cell.angle_gamma   90.00
#
_symmetry.space_group_name_H-M   'P 1'
#
loop_
_entity.id
_entity.type
_entity.pdbx_description
1 polymer ?
#
loop_
_entity_poly.entity_id
_entity_poly.type
_entity_poly.pdbx_seq_one_letter_code
_entity_poly.pdbx_strand_id
1 'polypeptide(L)'
;MEGINLAKIANMPPQREWRQFLDHLRPSVRPLVLWIRGRVWIGSAGRSELASAIGSSRVGLVVSDDIGRGLATALRWLGVDVDAYGIADLYRLEAKLNLDPGTANAMLQRVY
;
A
#
# COMPACT_ATOMS: atom_id res chain seq x y z
N MET A 1 -8.06 -13.44 -13.60
CA MET A 1 -7.54 -12.30 -12.82
C MET A 1 -7.45 -12.73 -11.35
N GLU A 2 -6.44 -13.53 -11.00
CA GLU A 2 -6.26 -13.99 -9.62
C GLU A 2 -4.89 -13.52 -9.12
N GLY A 3 -4.87 -12.81 -7.98
CA GLY A 3 -3.67 -12.73 -7.16
C GLY A 3 -3.08 -11.35 -6.90
N ILE A 4 -3.86 -10.27 -6.81
CA ILE A 4 -3.37 -8.97 -6.33
C ILE A 4 -4.12 -8.63 -5.04
N ASN A 5 -3.37 -8.25 -4.00
CA ASN A 5 -3.96 -7.79 -2.74
C ASN A 5 -4.25 -6.27 -2.86
N LEU A 6 -5.41 -5.84 -2.39
CA LEU A 6 -5.80 -4.43 -2.36
C LEU A 6 -6.12 -4.03 -0.92
N ALA A 7 -5.52 -2.94 -0.47
CA ALA A 7 -5.71 -2.40 0.86
C ALA A 7 -5.84 -0.87 0.82
N LYS A 8 -6.67 -0.30 1.69
CA LYS A 8 -6.91 1.14 1.79
C LYS A 8 -6.83 1.59 3.25
N ILE A 9 -6.18 2.72 3.49
CA ILE A 9 -6.17 3.45 4.77
C ILE A 9 -6.56 4.91 4.47
N ALA A 10 -7.68 5.38 5.01
CA ALA A 10 -8.14 6.77 4.85
C ALA A 10 -7.95 7.64 6.10
N ASN A 11 -7.79 6.99 7.25
CA ASN A 11 -7.54 7.57 8.56
C ASN A 11 -6.78 6.53 9.38
N MET A 12 -6.04 6.95 10.41
CA MET A 12 -5.42 5.96 11.30
C MET A 12 -6.53 5.17 12.00
N PRO A 13 -6.61 3.85 11.78
CA PRO A 13 -7.65 3.05 12.39
C PRO A 13 -7.37 2.89 13.90
N PRO A 14 -8.42 2.71 14.73
CA PRO A 14 -8.27 2.25 16.10
C PRO A 14 -7.42 0.97 16.17
N GLN A 15 -6.76 0.72 17.30
CA GLN A 15 -5.77 -0.36 17.43
C GLN A 15 -6.30 -1.76 17.04
N ARG A 16 -7.58 -2.04 17.30
CA ARG A 16 -8.21 -3.32 16.91
C ARG A 16 -8.34 -3.46 15.40
N GLU A 17 -8.83 -2.41 14.74
CA GLU A 17 -8.98 -2.36 13.28
C GLU A 17 -7.61 -2.36 12.59
N TRP A 18 -6.61 -1.73 13.20
CA TRP A 18 -5.22 -1.79 12.75
C TRP A 18 -4.69 -3.22 12.70
N ARG A 19 -4.87 -4.01 13.77
CA ARG A 19 -4.45 -5.42 13.78
C ARG A 19 -5.17 -6.24 12.72
N GLN A 20 -6.48 -6.07 12.58
CA GLN A 20 -7.26 -6.75 11.55
C GLN A 20 -6.78 -6.41 10.14
N PHE A 21 -6.46 -5.14 9.91
CA PHE A 21 -5.87 -4.68 8.65
C PHE A 21 -4.53 -5.36 8.37
N LEU A 22 -3.62 -5.40 9.35
CA LEU A 22 -2.33 -6.08 9.20
C LEU A 22 -2.48 -7.59 8.96
N ASP A 23 -3.41 -8.23 9.66
CA ASP A 23 -3.73 -9.65 9.48
C ASP A 23 -4.29 -9.95 8.08
N HIS A 24 -4.97 -8.99 7.46
CA HIS A 24 -5.45 -9.11 6.08
C HIS A 24 -4.31 -8.98 5.05
N LEU A 25 -3.27 -8.22 5.36
CA LEU A 25 -2.12 -8.03 4.48
C LEU A 25 -1.22 -9.28 4.37
N ARG A 26 -1.19 -10.12 5.41
CA ARG A 26 -0.41 -11.37 5.61
C ARG A 26 0.69 -11.61 4.56
N PRO A 27 1.98 -11.74 4.98
CA PRO A 27 3.11 -11.86 4.06
C PRO A 27 2.83 -12.82 2.90
N SER A 28 2.72 -12.24 1.71
CA SER A 28 2.32 -12.92 0.50
C SER A 28 3.34 -12.61 -0.58
N VAL A 29 3.62 -13.56 -1.47
CA VAL A 29 4.49 -13.31 -2.63
C VAL A 29 3.79 -12.48 -3.72
N ARG A 30 2.50 -12.21 -3.54
CA ARG A 30 1.66 -11.50 -4.51
C ARG A 30 1.88 -9.98 -4.45
N PRO A 31 1.76 -9.28 -5.59
CA PRO A 31 1.72 -7.83 -5.62
C PRO A 31 0.63 -7.25 -4.70
N LEU A 32 0.96 -6.17 -4.01
CA LEU A 32 0.04 -5.41 -3.14
C LEU A 32 -0.12 -3.99 -3.69
N VAL A 33 -1.37 -3.56 -3.86
CA VAL A 33 -1.71 -2.14 -4.03
C VAL A 33 -2.21 -1.62 -2.70
N LEU A 34 -1.46 -0.69 -2.10
CA LEU A 34 -1.84 -0.03 -0.85
C LEU A 34 -2.20 1.41 -1.15
N TRP A 35 -3.42 1.83 -0.83
CA TRP A 35 -3.86 3.21 -1.00
C TRP A 35 -3.94 3.93 0.34
N ILE A 36 -3.14 4.99 0.50
CA ILE A 36 -3.26 5.93 1.61
C ILE A 36 -4.00 7.17 1.11
N ARG A 37 -5.23 7.36 1.60
CA ARG A 37 -6.06 8.50 1.25
C ARG A 37 -5.97 9.57 2.34
N GLY A 38 -5.48 10.75 1.98
CA GLY A 38 -5.33 11.87 2.91
C GLY A 38 -4.06 11.77 3.76
N ARG A 39 -3.94 12.67 4.74
CA ARG A 39 -2.77 12.79 5.61
C ARG A 39 -2.85 11.78 6.75
N VAL A 40 -2.29 10.59 6.53
CA VAL A 40 -2.22 9.53 7.55
C VAL A 40 -0.81 9.48 8.14
N TRP A 41 -0.69 9.75 9.44
CA TRP A 41 0.58 9.65 10.15
C TRP A 41 0.73 8.29 10.83
N ILE A 42 1.68 7.48 10.34
CA ILE A 42 2.02 6.19 10.95
C ILE A 42 3.28 6.37 11.81
N GLY A 43 3.17 6.09 13.10
CA GLY A 43 4.29 6.11 14.03
C GLY A 43 5.37 5.07 13.70
N SER A 44 6.51 5.13 14.38
CA SER A 44 7.62 4.19 14.15
C SER A 44 7.20 2.72 14.34
N ALA A 45 6.51 2.42 15.46
CA ALA A 45 6.00 1.07 15.74
C ALA A 45 5.04 0.57 14.64
N GLY A 46 4.06 1.40 14.24
CA GLY A 46 3.12 1.05 13.18
C GLY A 46 3.80 0.84 11.82
N ARG A 47 4.89 1.58 11.51
CA ARG A 47 5.67 1.34 10.29
C ARG A 47 6.36 -0.02 10.31
N SER A 48 6.94 -0.41 11.44
CA SER A 48 7.54 -1.74 11.60
C SER A 48 6.52 -2.86 11.51
N GLU A 49 5.35 -2.68 12.12
CA GLU A 49 4.23 -3.64 12.02
C GLU A 49 3.73 -3.77 10.58
N LEU A 50 3.57 -2.64 9.88
CA LEU A 50 3.16 -2.61 8.47
C LEU A 50 4.20 -3.29 7.57
N ALA A 51 5.48 -2.99 7.76
CA ALA A 51 6.56 -3.62 7.00
C ALA A 51 6.57 -5.14 7.20
N SER A 52 6.42 -5.59 8.45
CA SER A 52 6.32 -7.01 8.80
C SER A 52 5.12 -7.68 8.14
N ALA A 53 3.96 -7.03 8.15
CA ALA A 53 2.73 -7.56 7.55
C ALA A 53 2.80 -7.65 6.01
N ILE A 54 3.45 -6.68 5.37
CA ILE A 54 3.70 -6.70 3.91
C ILE A 54 4.64 -7.85 3.54
N GLY A 55 5.66 -8.10 4.35
CA GLY A 55 6.67 -9.13 4.11
C GLY A 55 7.45 -8.87 2.82
N SER A 56 7.52 -9.88 1.95
CA SER A 56 8.25 -9.84 0.67
C SER A 56 7.41 -9.40 -0.53
N SER A 57 6.18 -8.91 -0.30
CA SER A 57 5.31 -8.41 -1.38
C SER A 57 5.96 -7.23 -2.09
N ARG A 58 5.81 -7.16 -3.41
CA ARG A 58 6.06 -5.94 -4.18
C ARG A 58 4.88 -5.00 -4.01
N VAL A 59 5.12 -3.77 -3.58
CA VAL A 59 4.05 -2.84 -3.19
C VAL A 59 4.02 -1.62 -4.10
N GLY A 60 2.84 -1.36 -4.67
CA GLY A 60 2.48 -0.07 -5.24
C GLY A 60 1.74 0.76 -4.20
N LEU A 61 2.38 1.79 -3.65
CA LEU A 61 1.77 2.70 -2.69
C LEU A 61 1.13 3.88 -3.42
N VAL A 62 -0.20 3.97 -3.43
CA VAL A 62 -0.92 5.12 -3.98
C VAL A 62 -1.09 6.18 -2.89
N VAL A 63 -0.63 7.40 -3.16
CA VAL A 63 -0.63 8.52 -2.20
C VAL A 63 -1.03 9.83 -2.88
N SER A 64 -1.57 10.76 -2.10
CA SER A 64 -1.97 12.10 -2.57
C SER A 64 -1.03 13.23 -2.18
N ASP A 65 -0.05 12.98 -1.29
CA ASP A 65 0.84 14.02 -0.75
C ASP A 65 2.25 13.49 -0.41
N ASP A 66 3.12 14.43 -0.03
CA ASP A 66 4.51 14.16 0.32
C ASP A 66 4.66 13.38 1.63
N ILE A 67 3.68 13.45 2.54
CA ILE A 67 3.69 12.65 3.77
C ILE A 67 3.59 11.16 3.41
N GLY A 68 2.67 10.82 2.50
CA GLY A 68 2.55 9.48 1.95
C GLY A 68 3.81 9.02 1.21
N ARG A 69 4.48 9.90 0.46
CA ARG A 69 5.78 9.58 -0.17
C ARG A 69 6.86 9.32 0.88
N GLY A 70 6.86 10.06 1.98
CA GLY A 70 7.73 9.84 3.14
C GLY A 70 7.52 8.47 3.78
N LEU A 71 6.28 7.97 3.84
CA LEU A 71 5.98 6.62 4.30
C LEU A 71 6.64 5.55 3.42
N ALA A 72 6.57 5.66 2.08
CA ALA A 72 7.27 4.72 1.20
C ALA A 72 8.78 4.71 1.44
N THR A 73 9.40 5.88 1.65
CA THR A 73 10.83 5.96 2.00
C THR A 73 11.13 5.26 3.33
N ALA A 74 10.30 5.47 4.36
CA ALA A 74 10.47 4.80 5.64
C ALA A 74 10.31 3.28 5.54
N LEU A 75 9.35 2.79 4.75
CA LEU A 75 9.15 1.35 4.51
C LEU A 75 10.30 0.73 3.72
N ARG A 76 10.88 1.45 2.74
CA ARG A 76 12.10 1.00 2.04
C ARG A 76 13.30 0.85 2.98
N TRP A 77 13.46 1.74 3.96
CA TRP A 77 14.49 1.57 5.00
C TRP A 77 14.28 0.34 5.87
N LEU A 78 13.03 -0.15 5.97
CA LEU A 78 12.68 -1.38 6.65
C LEU A 78 12.76 -2.62 5.73
N GLY A 79 13.25 -2.46 4.49
CA GLY A 79 13.49 -3.57 3.55
C GLY A 79 12.29 -3.94 2.67
N VAL A 80 11.21 -3.15 2.66
CA VAL A 80 10.05 -3.39 1.79
C VAL A 80 10.33 -2.92 0.36
N ASP A 81 10.02 -3.76 -0.65
CA ASP A 81 9.99 -3.33 -2.06
C ASP A 81 8.71 -2.52 -2.31
N VAL A 82 8.79 -1.22 -2.07
CA VAL A 82 7.67 -0.29 -2.22
C VAL A 82 8.08 0.96 -3.00
N ASP A 83 7.22 1.33 -3.95
CA ASP A 83 7.31 2.60 -4.69
C ASP A 83 6.02 3.40 -4.52
N ALA A 84 6.14 4.74 -4.46
CA ALA A 84 5.01 5.65 -4.26
C ALA A 84 4.55 6.32 -5.56
N TYR A 85 3.25 6.27 -5.81
CA TYR A 85 2.61 6.76 -7.04
C TYR A 85 1.46 7.71 -6.70
N GLY A 86 1.30 8.75 -7.51
CA GLY A 86 0.07 9.54 -7.53
C GLY A 86 -1.01 8.85 -8.36
N ILE A 87 -2.27 9.29 -8.24
CA ILE A 87 -3.37 8.79 -9.09
C ILE A 87 -3.09 9.02 -10.59
N ALA A 88 -2.38 10.10 -10.94
CA ALA A 88 -1.98 10.36 -12.32
C ALA A 88 -0.95 9.35 -12.88
N ASP A 89 -0.24 8.63 -12.00
CA ASP A 89 0.86 7.74 -12.36
C ASP A 89 0.50 6.24 -12.22
N LEU A 90 -0.80 5.89 -12.16
CA LEU A 90 -1.23 4.50 -11.98
C LEU A 90 -0.70 3.55 -13.05
N TYR A 91 -0.52 4.03 -14.29
CA TYR A 91 0.09 3.23 -15.36
C TYR A 91 1.51 2.75 -15.02
N ARG A 92 2.29 3.54 -14.26
CA ARG A 92 3.64 3.14 -13.81
C ARG A 92 3.58 2.09 -12.72
N LEU A 93 2.62 2.23 -11.80
CA LEU A 93 2.34 1.22 -10.77
C LEU A 93 1.96 -0.11 -11.43
N GLU A 94 1.07 -0.07 -12.42
CA GLU A 94 0.64 -1.26 -13.17
C GLU A 94 1.83 -1.92 -13.85
N ALA A 95 2.70 -1.16 -14.53
CA ALA A 95 3.93 -1.69 -15.12
C ALA A 95 4.87 -2.31 -14.08
N LYS A 96 5.12 -1.65 -12.94
CA LYS A 96 5.97 -2.15 -11.85
C LYS A 96 5.46 -3.47 -11.27
N LEU A 97 4.15 -3.60 -11.12
CA LEU A 97 3.50 -4.78 -10.54
C LEU A 97 3.12 -5.83 -11.58
N ASN A 98 3.36 -5.57 -12.88
CA ASN A 98 2.98 -6.41 -14.01
C ASN A 98 1.46 -6.67 -14.08
N LEU A 99 0.68 -5.58 -14.01
CA LEU A 99 -0.78 -5.60 -14.07
C LEU A 99 -1.27 -5.21 -15.47
N ASP A 100 -2.46 -5.69 -15.83
CA ASP A 100 -3.13 -5.23 -17.04
C ASP A 100 -3.48 -3.73 -16.93
N PRO A 101 -3.39 -2.95 -18.03
CA PRO A 101 -3.73 -1.53 -18.02
C PRO A 101 -5.13 -1.24 -17.48
N GLY A 102 -5.24 -0.26 -16.57
CA GLY A 102 -6.50 0.14 -15.94
C GLY A 102 -6.95 -0.71 -14.75
N THR A 103 -6.24 -1.81 -14.45
CA THR A 103 -6.53 -2.67 -13.29
C THR A 103 -6.47 -1.89 -11.98
N ALA A 104 -5.43 -1.08 -11.78
CA ALA A 104 -5.24 -0.33 -10.55
C ALA A 104 -6.36 0.71 -10.36
N ASN A 105 -6.74 1.42 -11.43
CA ASN A 105 -7.85 2.37 -11.36
C ASN A 105 -9.19 1.70 -11.02
N ALA A 106 -9.50 0.57 -11.69
CA ALA A 106 -10.71 -0.20 -11.41
C ALA A 106 -10.74 -0.74 -9.96
N MET A 107 -9.58 -1.11 -9.42
CA MET A 107 -9.43 -1.52 -8.02
C MET A 107 -9.71 -0.37 -7.05
N LEU A 108 -9.10 0.80 -7.27
CA LEU A 108 -9.31 1.96 -6.40
C LEU A 108 -10.78 2.39 -6.37
N GLN A 109 -11.51 2.28 -7.49
CA GLN A 109 -12.95 2.58 -7.55
C GLN A 109 -13.80 1.65 -6.68
N ARG A 110 -13.38 0.39 -6.44
CA ARG A 110 -14.12 -0.56 -5.59
C ARG A 110 -13.99 -0.28 -4.10
N VAL A 111 -12.89 0.36 -3.71
CA VAL A 111 -12.63 0.72 -2.30
C VAL A 111 -12.86 2.20 -2.03
N TYR A 112 -13.26 3.00 -3.03
CA TYR A 112 -13.45 4.44 -2.92
C TYR A 112 -14.49 4.81 -1.87
#